data_AF-A0A5E4LA14-F1
#
_entry.id   AF-A0A5E4LA14-F1
#
_cell.length_a   1.000
_cell.length_b   1.000
_cell.length_c   1.000
_cell.angle_alpha   90.00
_cell.angle_beta   90.00
_cell.angle_gamma   90.00
#
_symmetry.space_group_name_H-M   'P 1'
#
loop_
_entity.id
_entity.type
_entity.pdbx_description
1 polymer ?
#
loop_
_entity_poly.entity_id
_entity_poly.type
_entity_poly.pdbx_seq_one_letter_code
_entity_poly.pdbx_strand_id
1 'polypeptide(L)'
;MNAKIGFSALLLLPLLLAGCATQPSQQIGGDKDSHGCLIAAGYSWCEAKSKCIRQWEESCEAQRGSGEGGGPKVCTLEYAPVCGRVSVCPACYNSIPRCLAPCRLEDKTFGNRCQAEAENATILYNGECRADVNSDGNTPDEGLANPASVNCIDNNGTLKIVSDENGNQVGMCTLPGGKVCEEWAYLRGDCEG
;
A
#
# COMPACT_ATOMS: atom_id res chain seq x y z
N MET A 1 -65.88 42.76 76.15
CA MET A 1 -64.93 42.28 77.17
C MET A 1 -64.47 40.90 76.75
N ASN A 2 -63.15 40.69 76.76
CA ASN A 2 -62.37 39.45 76.61
C ASN A 2 -63.02 38.21 77.26
N ALA A 3 -62.72 36.94 77.00
CA ALA A 3 -62.00 36.15 76.00
C ALA A 3 -62.03 34.66 76.47
N LYS A 4 -61.60 33.74 75.60
CA LYS A 4 -61.08 32.36 75.85
C LYS A 4 -62.13 31.24 75.97
N ILE A 5 -62.34 30.41 74.93
CA ILE A 5 -61.52 29.31 74.36
C ILE A 5 -61.65 28.00 75.16
N GLY A 6 -62.08 26.94 74.49
CA GLY A 6 -61.96 25.54 74.92
C GLY A 6 -62.57 24.58 73.90
N PHE A 7 -61.75 24.10 72.97
CA PHE A 7 -62.09 23.35 71.76
C PHE A 7 -62.68 21.96 72.00
N SER A 8 -63.78 21.66 71.31
CA SER A 8 -64.36 20.33 71.16
C SER A 8 -63.71 19.63 69.96
N ALA A 9 -63.04 18.51 70.20
CA ALA A 9 -62.51 17.66 69.14
C ALA A 9 -63.61 16.73 68.63
N LEU A 10 -64.38 17.18 67.63
CA LEU A 10 -65.26 16.30 66.85
C LEU A 10 -64.56 15.84 65.56
N LEU A 11 -64.59 14.52 65.40
CA LEU A 11 -64.14 13.73 64.28
C LEU A 11 -64.73 14.20 62.94
N LEU A 12 -63.85 14.52 61.98
CA LEU A 12 -64.15 14.41 60.56
C LEU A 12 -62.96 13.74 59.87
N LEU A 13 -63.12 12.46 59.54
CA LEU A 13 -62.26 11.75 58.59
C LEU A 13 -62.34 12.47 57.23
N PRO A 14 -61.22 12.95 56.65
CA PRO A 14 -61.24 13.36 55.26
C PRO A 14 -61.27 12.10 54.40
N LEU A 15 -62.31 12.00 53.59
CA LEU A 15 -62.44 11.08 52.46
C LEU A 15 -61.31 11.42 51.47
N LEU A 16 -60.13 10.81 51.66
CA LEU A 16 -59.00 10.91 50.75
C LEU A 16 -59.39 10.19 49.45
N LEU A 17 -59.85 10.98 48.48
CA LEU A 17 -59.84 10.62 47.06
C LEU A 17 -58.40 10.20 46.73
N ALA A 18 -58.18 8.89 46.61
CA ALA A 18 -56.96 8.35 46.04
C ALA A 18 -56.90 8.75 44.56
N GLY A 19 -56.41 9.95 44.28
CA GLY A 19 -55.95 10.30 42.96
C GLY A 19 -54.73 9.45 42.65
N CYS A 20 -54.79 8.62 41.61
CA CYS A 20 -53.59 8.04 41.02
C CYS A 20 -52.66 9.19 40.61
N ALA A 21 -51.61 9.45 41.39
CA ALA A 21 -50.50 10.25 40.92
C ALA A 21 -49.83 9.44 39.81
N THR A 22 -50.12 9.78 38.55
CA THR A 22 -49.27 9.37 37.41
C THR A 22 -47.90 9.95 37.66
N GLN A 23 -46.97 9.11 38.14
CA GLN A 23 -45.55 9.43 38.11
C GLN A 23 -45.21 9.79 36.66
N PRO A 24 -44.44 10.86 36.40
CA PRO A 24 -43.92 11.09 35.06
C PRO A 24 -43.11 9.84 34.72
N SER A 25 -43.58 9.09 33.72
CA SER A 25 -42.81 8.00 33.16
C SER A 25 -41.50 8.61 32.70
N GLN A 26 -40.42 8.37 33.44
CA GLN A 26 -39.07 8.58 32.95
C GLN A 26 -39.00 7.74 31.67
N GLN A 27 -39.11 8.38 30.51
CA GLN A 27 -38.97 7.68 29.24
C GLN A 27 -37.55 7.12 29.23
N ILE A 28 -37.43 5.80 29.34
CA ILE A 28 -36.14 5.13 29.29
C ILE A 28 -35.72 5.11 27.82
N GLY A 29 -34.75 5.96 27.49
CA GLY A 29 -34.22 6.11 26.13
C GLY A 29 -34.78 7.32 25.38
N GLY A 30 -34.19 7.61 24.22
CA GLY A 30 -34.50 8.79 23.41
C GLY A 30 -33.41 9.87 23.44
N ASP A 31 -32.38 9.70 24.27
CA ASP A 31 -31.22 10.59 24.34
C ASP A 31 -30.51 10.68 22.98
N LYS A 32 -30.25 11.91 22.57
CA LYS A 32 -29.58 12.24 21.31
C LYS A 32 -28.28 12.98 21.57
N ASP A 33 -27.29 12.77 20.72
CA ASP A 33 -26.06 13.58 20.71
C ASP A 33 -26.31 14.97 20.08
N SER A 34 -25.26 15.79 19.99
CA SER A 34 -25.31 17.14 19.38
C SER A 34 -25.73 17.15 17.91
N HIS A 35 -25.65 16.01 17.23
CA HIS A 35 -26.05 15.83 15.84
C HIS A 35 -27.45 15.20 15.71
N GLY A 36 -28.12 14.93 16.83
CA GLY A 36 -29.46 14.34 16.86
C GLY A 36 -29.47 12.81 16.77
N CYS A 37 -28.33 12.14 16.92
CA CYS A 37 -28.21 10.69 16.82
C CYS A 37 -28.57 10.00 18.14
N LEU A 38 -29.41 8.97 18.07
CA LEU A 38 -29.86 8.21 19.24
C LEU A 38 -28.72 7.35 19.83
N ILE A 39 -28.17 7.80 20.96
CA ILE A 39 -26.96 7.21 21.56
C ILE A 39 -27.22 5.78 22.04
N ALA A 40 -28.32 5.57 22.78
CA ALA A 40 -28.68 4.26 23.33
C ALA A 40 -29.03 3.21 22.26
N ALA A 41 -29.40 3.65 21.05
CA ALA A 41 -29.66 2.78 19.91
C ALA A 41 -28.40 2.49 19.07
N GLY A 42 -27.24 3.03 19.47
CA GLY A 42 -25.96 2.79 18.81
C GLY A 42 -25.74 3.58 17.53
N TYR A 43 -26.48 4.67 17.32
CA TYR A 43 -26.23 5.59 16.21
C TYR A 43 -25.04 6.50 16.52
N SER A 44 -24.22 6.75 15.51
CA SER A 44 -23.14 7.74 15.55
C SER A 44 -23.24 8.66 14.35
N TRP A 45 -22.97 9.95 14.54
CA TRP A 45 -22.94 10.92 13.45
C TRP A 45 -21.84 10.58 12.44
N CYS A 46 -22.21 10.52 11.17
CA CYS A 46 -21.27 10.38 10.08
C CYS A 46 -21.20 11.66 9.26
N GLU A 47 -20.12 12.42 9.43
CA GLU A 47 -19.90 13.68 8.71
C GLU A 47 -19.92 13.49 7.19
N ALA A 48 -19.27 12.40 6.73
CA ALA A 48 -19.14 12.04 5.31
C ALA A 48 -20.48 11.91 4.58
N LYS A 49 -21.49 11.41 5.29
CA LYS A 49 -22.82 11.09 4.75
C LYS A 49 -23.88 12.04 5.27
N SER A 50 -23.49 12.96 6.15
CA SER A 50 -24.36 13.87 6.90
C SER A 50 -25.60 13.18 7.47
N LYS A 51 -25.40 11.98 8.07
CA LYS A 51 -26.47 11.20 8.68
C LYS A 51 -25.98 10.38 9.87
N CYS A 52 -26.91 10.06 10.77
CA CYS A 52 -26.68 9.11 11.85
C CYS A 52 -26.67 7.68 11.28
N ILE A 53 -25.61 6.92 11.54
CA ILE A 53 -25.48 5.53 11.09
C ILE A 53 -25.15 4.58 12.24
N ARG A 54 -25.40 3.29 12.05
CA ARG A 54 -24.86 2.21 12.88
C ARG A 54 -23.67 1.61 12.15
N GLN A 55 -22.48 1.68 12.76
CA GLN A 55 -21.22 1.30 12.10
C GLN A 55 -21.17 -0.17 11.63
N TRP A 56 -22.02 -1.04 12.21
CA TRP A 56 -22.16 -2.45 11.82
C TRP A 56 -23.23 -2.73 10.76
N GLU A 57 -24.07 -1.75 10.42
CA GLU A 57 -25.02 -1.83 9.30
C GLU A 57 -24.47 -1.10 8.07
N GLU A 58 -23.75 0.02 8.29
CA GLU A 58 -23.18 0.86 7.25
C GLU A 58 -21.88 1.52 7.74
N SER A 59 -20.83 1.53 6.91
CA SER A 59 -19.55 2.17 7.25
C SER A 59 -19.59 3.69 7.05
N CYS A 60 -18.98 4.46 7.96
CA CYS A 60 -18.81 5.91 7.82
C CYS A 60 -17.55 6.23 7.00
N GLU A 61 -17.49 5.74 5.78
CA GLU A 61 -16.35 6.03 4.91
C GLU A 61 -16.56 7.38 4.22
N ALA A 62 -15.93 8.43 4.76
CA ALA A 62 -15.53 9.56 3.95
C ALA A 62 -14.46 9.06 2.98
N GLN A 63 -14.76 8.98 1.68
CA GLN A 63 -13.69 8.98 0.70
C GLN A 63 -12.99 10.33 0.78
N ARG A 64 -11.99 10.40 1.66
CA ARG A 64 -10.95 11.41 1.67
C ARG A 64 -10.13 11.20 0.40
N GLY A 65 -10.50 11.91 -0.66
CA GLY A 65 -9.60 12.10 -1.79
C GLY A 65 -8.48 13.08 -1.39
N SER A 66 -7.33 12.55 -0.95
CA SER A 66 -6.00 13.11 -1.17
C SER A 66 -4.93 12.18 -0.55
N GLY A 67 -4.33 11.32 -1.37
CA GLY A 67 -3.16 10.50 -1.02
C GLY A 67 -3.47 9.00 -0.96
N GLU A 68 -3.19 8.30 -2.06
CA GLU A 68 -3.01 6.85 -2.06
C GLU A 68 -1.96 6.43 -1.03
N GLY A 69 -2.29 5.42 -0.22
CA GLY A 69 -1.38 4.82 0.76
C GLY A 69 -2.16 4.28 1.96
N GLY A 70 -2.59 3.02 1.87
CA GLY A 70 -3.41 2.33 2.86
C GLY A 70 -2.82 2.35 4.28
N GLY A 71 -3.66 1.97 5.25
CA GLY A 71 -3.24 1.74 6.65
C GLY A 71 -1.99 0.86 6.76
N PRO A 72 -1.38 0.76 7.96
CA PRO A 72 -0.04 0.18 8.15
C PRO A 72 0.12 -1.10 7.34
N LYS A 73 0.95 -1.03 6.30
CA LYS A 73 1.22 -2.15 5.41
C LYS A 73 2.08 -3.14 6.18
N VAL A 74 1.46 -4.22 6.64
CA VAL A 74 2.17 -5.33 7.29
C VAL A 74 2.71 -6.24 6.21
N CYS A 75 4.03 -6.32 6.10
CA CYS A 75 4.70 -7.16 5.11
C CYS A 75 5.29 -8.42 5.74
N THR A 76 5.36 -9.50 4.96
CA THR A 76 6.14 -10.69 5.31
C THR A 76 7.64 -10.38 5.21
N LEU A 77 8.46 -11.22 5.85
CA LEU A 77 9.92 -11.17 5.76
C LEU A 77 10.47 -12.02 4.60
N GLU A 78 9.61 -12.37 3.64
CA GLU A 78 10.03 -13.11 2.45
C GLU A 78 10.98 -12.25 1.60
N TYR A 79 12.05 -12.87 1.09
CA TYR A 79 12.99 -12.22 0.18
C TYR A 79 12.63 -12.56 -1.27
N ALA A 80 11.95 -11.62 -1.93
CA ALA A 80 11.55 -11.68 -3.34
C ALA A 80 11.78 -10.28 -3.95
N PRO A 81 13.05 -9.89 -4.19
CA PRO A 81 13.42 -8.50 -4.33
C PRO A 81 12.80 -7.85 -5.57
N VAL A 82 12.58 -6.55 -5.46
CA VAL A 82 12.11 -5.71 -6.58
C VAL A 82 12.91 -4.41 -6.61
N CYS A 83 13.17 -3.92 -7.81
CA CYS A 83 13.72 -2.59 -8.01
C CYS A 83 12.55 -1.62 -8.15
N GLY A 84 12.46 -0.66 -7.22
CA GLY A 84 11.41 0.34 -7.20
C GLY A 84 11.98 1.75 -7.19
N ARG A 85 11.26 2.67 -7.81
CA ARG A 85 11.59 4.10 -7.84
C ARG A 85 10.76 4.85 -6.80
N VAL A 86 11.43 5.55 -5.89
CA VAL A 86 10.81 6.40 -4.87
C VAL A 86 11.09 7.87 -5.12
N SER A 87 10.15 8.73 -4.71
CA SER A 87 10.33 10.18 -4.73
C SER A 87 10.85 10.65 -3.38
N VAL A 88 12.13 11.00 -3.33
CA VAL A 88 12.82 11.51 -2.14
C VAL A 88 12.80 13.03 -2.16
N CYS A 89 12.04 13.62 -1.23
CA CYS A 89 11.94 15.07 -1.09
C CYS A 89 12.83 15.57 0.06
N PRO A 90 13.41 16.78 -0.04
CA PRO A 90 14.09 17.41 1.08
C PRO A 90 13.17 17.53 2.30
N ALA A 91 13.73 17.45 3.52
CA ALA A 91 12.95 17.56 4.77
C ALA A 91 12.13 18.86 4.86
N CYS A 92 12.59 19.92 4.18
CA CYS A 92 11.92 21.21 4.11
C CYS A 92 10.70 21.24 3.16
N TYR A 93 10.45 20.22 2.34
CA TYR A 93 9.40 20.23 1.31
C TYR A 93 7.99 20.39 1.90
N ASN A 94 7.71 19.76 3.05
CA ASN A 94 6.45 19.87 3.78
C ASN A 94 6.52 20.78 5.02
N SER A 95 7.68 21.39 5.30
CA SER A 95 7.88 22.29 6.45
C SER A 95 7.38 23.71 6.14
N ILE A 96 7.10 24.54 7.16
CA ILE A 96 6.80 25.97 6.95
C ILE A 96 7.96 26.81 7.52
N PRO A 97 8.63 27.66 6.71
CA PRO A 97 8.41 27.86 5.28
C PRO A 97 8.88 26.67 4.43
N ARG A 98 8.15 26.36 3.36
CA ARG A 98 8.50 25.29 2.42
C ARG A 98 9.70 25.71 1.58
N CYS A 99 10.61 24.78 1.30
CA CYS A 99 11.64 25.02 0.29
C CYS A 99 11.11 24.73 -1.12
N LEU A 100 11.63 25.46 -2.12
CA LEU A 100 11.33 25.27 -3.54
C LEU A 100 12.17 24.18 -4.21
N ALA A 101 12.98 23.45 -3.43
CA ALA A 101 13.83 22.39 -3.96
C ALA A 101 12.95 21.23 -4.48
N PRO A 102 13.20 20.73 -5.70
CA PRO A 102 12.43 19.62 -6.26
C PRO A 102 12.74 18.32 -5.52
N CYS A 103 11.78 17.40 -5.51
CA CYS A 103 12.04 16.02 -5.11
C CYS A 103 12.91 15.32 -6.17
N ARG A 104 13.75 14.38 -5.73
CA ARG A 104 14.54 13.54 -6.62
C ARG A 104 13.95 12.14 -6.70
N LEU A 105 14.10 11.51 -7.85
CA LEU A 105 13.74 10.12 -8.03
C LEU A 105 14.97 9.27 -7.72
N GLU A 106 14.80 8.27 -6.87
CA GLU A 106 15.87 7.36 -6.46
C GLU A 106 15.39 5.92 -6.66
N ASP A 107 16.24 5.09 -7.27
CA ASP A 107 15.97 3.67 -7.51
C ASP A 107 16.55 2.87 -6.32
N LYS A 108 15.72 2.06 -5.68
CA LYS A 108 16.04 1.33 -4.46
C LYS A 108 15.58 -0.13 -4.56
N THR A 109 16.44 -1.03 -4.09
CA THR A 109 16.07 -2.45 -3.89
C THR A 109 15.19 -2.58 -2.67
N PHE A 110 14.03 -3.22 -2.84
CA PHE A 110 13.15 -3.62 -1.75
C PHE A 110 13.22 -5.14 -1.57
N GLY A 111 13.15 -5.62 -0.32
CA GLY A 111 13.23 -7.06 -0.03
C GLY A 111 12.06 -7.84 -0.61
N ASN A 112 10.88 -7.20 -0.74
CA ASN A 112 9.76 -7.73 -1.49
C ASN A 112 8.83 -6.62 -2.00
N ARG A 113 7.88 -7.00 -2.87
CA ARG A 113 6.86 -6.09 -3.43
C ARG A 113 6.03 -5.36 -2.38
N CYS A 114 5.65 -6.03 -1.29
CA CYS A 114 4.89 -5.38 -0.21
C CYS A 114 5.69 -4.22 0.40
N GLN A 115 6.98 -4.43 0.68
CA GLN A 115 7.85 -3.38 1.22
C GLN A 115 8.00 -2.20 0.26
N ALA A 116 8.10 -2.46 -1.04
CA ALA A 116 8.14 -1.41 -2.06
C ALA A 116 6.84 -0.60 -2.11
N GLU A 117 5.68 -1.28 -2.11
CA GLU A 117 4.37 -0.63 -2.07
C GLU A 117 4.15 0.14 -0.77
N ALA A 118 4.70 -0.32 0.35
CA ALA A 118 4.64 0.38 1.64
C ALA A 118 5.41 1.71 1.62
N GLU A 119 6.44 1.86 0.78
CA GLU A 119 7.17 3.10 0.55
C GLU A 119 6.64 3.91 -0.66
N ASN A 120 5.48 3.52 -1.22
CA ASN A 120 4.91 4.12 -2.45
C ASN A 120 5.90 4.10 -3.63
N ALA A 121 6.74 3.06 -3.71
CA ALA A 121 7.67 2.91 -4.81
C ALA A 121 6.94 2.48 -6.09
N THR A 122 7.30 3.09 -7.22
CA THR A 122 6.92 2.59 -8.54
C THR A 122 7.81 1.41 -8.90
N ILE A 123 7.24 0.20 -9.01
CA ILE A 123 8.04 -0.99 -9.38
C ILE A 123 8.53 -0.86 -10.82
N LEU A 124 9.85 -0.91 -11.01
CA LEU A 124 10.50 -0.89 -12.32
C LEU A 124 10.61 -2.31 -12.88
N TYR A 125 11.15 -3.24 -12.09
CA TYR A 125 11.33 -4.64 -12.47
C TYR A 125 11.51 -5.55 -11.24
N ASN A 126 11.40 -6.87 -11.45
CA ASN A 126 11.68 -7.89 -10.44
C ASN A 126 13.20 -8.14 -10.34
N GLY A 127 13.73 -8.27 -9.13
CA GLY A 127 15.17 -8.37 -8.85
C GLY A 127 15.70 -7.14 -8.11
N GLU A 128 16.98 -7.18 -7.73
CA GLU A 128 17.66 -6.05 -7.09
C GLU A 128 17.96 -4.93 -8.10
N CYS A 129 18.01 -3.68 -7.65
CA CYS A 129 18.43 -2.58 -8.51
C CYS A 129 19.89 -2.72 -8.92
N ARG A 130 20.16 -2.53 -10.22
CA ARG A 130 21.51 -2.44 -10.79
C ARG A 130 22.03 -1.01 -10.65
N ALA A 131 23.29 -0.83 -10.24
CA ALA A 131 23.89 0.48 -9.97
C ALA A 131 24.21 1.29 -11.25
N ASP A 132 23.95 0.69 -12.41
CA ASP A 132 24.50 1.06 -13.71
C ASP A 132 23.42 1.43 -14.75
N VAL A 133 22.14 1.52 -14.34
CA VAL A 133 21.10 2.17 -15.14
C VAL A 133 21.07 3.66 -14.85
N ASN A 134 21.78 4.44 -15.67
CA ASN A 134 21.51 5.88 -15.78
C ASN A 134 20.01 6.07 -16.09
N SER A 135 19.39 7.03 -15.42
CA SER A 135 17.95 7.34 -15.47
C SER A 135 17.40 7.73 -16.85
N ASP A 136 18.19 7.63 -17.90
CA ASP A 136 17.85 7.94 -19.29
C ASP A 136 17.32 6.73 -20.06
N GLY A 137 17.13 5.57 -19.41
CA GLY A 137 16.61 4.36 -20.06
C GLY A 137 17.59 3.75 -21.07
N ASN A 138 18.82 4.25 -21.12
CA ASN A 138 19.90 3.63 -21.87
C ASN A 138 20.63 2.70 -20.89
N THR A 139 20.19 1.45 -20.82
CA THR A 139 21.05 0.38 -20.33
C THR A 139 22.39 0.50 -21.06
N PRO A 140 23.55 0.33 -20.40
CA PRO A 140 24.70 -0.17 -21.12
C PRO A 140 24.18 -1.44 -21.78
N ASP A 141 24.03 -1.38 -23.09
CA ASP A 141 23.81 -2.50 -23.98
C ASP A 141 24.51 -3.69 -23.31
N GLU A 142 23.75 -4.66 -22.78
CA GLU A 142 24.29 -6.02 -22.66
C GLU A 142 24.57 -6.36 -24.12
N GLY A 143 25.76 -5.97 -24.57
CA GLY A 143 25.99 -5.58 -25.95
C GLY A 143 25.43 -6.62 -26.88
N LEU A 144 24.59 -6.18 -27.84
CA LEU A 144 23.93 -7.01 -28.85
C LEU A 144 24.56 -8.39 -28.92
N ALA A 145 23.90 -9.38 -28.31
CA ALA A 145 24.47 -10.72 -28.16
C ALA A 145 25.04 -11.18 -29.51
N ASN A 146 26.30 -11.63 -29.51
CA ASN A 146 26.98 -12.02 -30.73
C ASN A 146 26.14 -13.11 -31.44
N PRO A 147 25.61 -12.85 -32.65
CA PRO A 147 24.67 -13.76 -33.30
C PRO A 147 25.30 -15.13 -33.58
N ALA A 148 26.62 -15.21 -33.76
CA ALA A 148 27.33 -16.47 -33.92
C ALA A 148 27.37 -17.28 -32.61
N SER A 149 27.59 -16.60 -31.48
CA SER A 149 27.54 -17.20 -30.15
C SER A 149 26.14 -17.72 -29.81
N VAL A 150 25.10 -16.93 -30.12
CA VAL A 150 23.69 -17.32 -29.93
C VAL A 150 23.36 -18.53 -30.80
N ASN A 151 23.71 -18.51 -32.09
CA ASN A 151 23.47 -19.63 -33.00
C ASN A 151 24.15 -20.93 -32.54
N CYS A 152 25.33 -20.85 -31.90
CA CYS A 152 25.96 -22.02 -31.30
C CYS A 152 25.09 -22.62 -30.18
N ILE A 153 24.64 -21.78 -29.23
CA ILE A 153 23.87 -22.19 -28.05
C ILE A 153 22.50 -22.73 -28.47
N ASP A 154 21.82 -22.07 -29.41
CA ASP A 154 20.50 -22.47 -29.93
C ASP A 154 20.52 -23.84 -30.63
N ASN A 155 21.68 -24.25 -31.14
CA ASN A 155 21.89 -25.57 -31.73
C ASN A 155 22.49 -26.58 -30.72
N ASN A 156 22.27 -26.35 -29.43
CA ASN A 156 22.75 -27.18 -28.31
C ASN A 156 24.28 -27.35 -28.29
N GLY A 157 25.01 -26.38 -28.84
CA GLY A 157 26.46 -26.34 -28.81
C GLY A 157 27.01 -25.69 -27.54
N THR A 158 28.25 -25.99 -27.22
CA THR A 158 29.01 -25.33 -26.15
C THR A 158 30.02 -24.37 -26.75
N LEU A 159 29.89 -23.07 -26.44
CA LEU A 159 30.81 -22.04 -26.88
C LEU A 159 32.03 -21.94 -25.95
N LYS A 160 33.23 -21.81 -26.52
CA LYS A 160 34.47 -21.45 -25.83
C LYS A 160 35.19 -20.34 -26.59
N ILE A 161 35.60 -19.29 -25.90
CA ILE A 161 36.48 -18.27 -26.48
C ILE A 161 37.93 -18.74 -26.32
N VAL A 162 38.67 -18.80 -27.43
CA VAL A 162 40.08 -19.18 -27.46
C VAL A 162 40.91 -18.06 -28.08
N SER A 163 42.18 -17.94 -27.70
CA SER A 163 43.11 -16.98 -28.31
C SER A 163 43.92 -17.67 -29.41
N ASP A 164 44.06 -17.03 -30.56
CA ASP A 164 44.97 -17.46 -31.64
C ASP A 164 46.44 -17.08 -31.32
N GLU A 165 47.36 -17.46 -32.23
CA GLU A 165 48.79 -17.18 -32.11
C GLU A 165 49.14 -15.68 -32.11
N ASN A 166 48.22 -14.83 -32.60
CA ASN A 166 48.37 -13.38 -32.64
C ASN A 166 47.65 -12.69 -31.45
N GLY A 167 47.04 -13.47 -30.55
CA GLY A 167 46.26 -12.96 -29.42
C GLY A 167 44.83 -12.54 -29.75
N ASN A 168 44.35 -12.78 -30.97
CA ASN A 168 42.94 -12.54 -31.32
C ASN A 168 42.06 -13.57 -30.64
N GLN A 169 40.91 -13.13 -30.10
CA GLN A 169 39.92 -14.02 -29.54
C GLN A 169 38.97 -14.52 -30.62
N VAL A 170 38.79 -15.83 -30.71
CA VAL A 170 37.85 -16.49 -31.62
C VAL A 170 36.90 -17.39 -30.83
N GLY A 171 35.63 -17.41 -31.21
CA GLY A 171 34.63 -18.29 -30.60
C GLY A 171 34.64 -19.67 -31.26
N MET A 172 34.80 -20.71 -30.45
CA MET A 172 34.76 -22.10 -30.90
C MET A 172 33.49 -22.77 -30.35
N CYS A 173 32.59 -23.16 -31.25
CA CYS A 173 31.38 -23.90 -30.96
C CYS A 173 31.62 -25.41 -31.00
N THR A 174 31.30 -26.12 -29.92
CA THR A 174 31.31 -27.59 -29.86
C THR A 174 29.89 -28.11 -29.96
N LEU A 175 29.53 -28.71 -31.09
CA LEU A 175 28.18 -29.18 -31.41
C LEU A 175 27.85 -30.56 -30.80
N PRO A 176 26.57 -30.94 -30.69
CA PRO A 176 26.16 -32.30 -30.39
C PRO A 176 26.77 -33.29 -31.41
N GLY A 177 27.54 -34.26 -30.92
CA GLY A 177 28.35 -35.15 -31.76
C GLY A 177 29.85 -34.87 -31.71
N GLY A 178 30.28 -33.82 -30.99
CA GLY A 178 31.69 -33.53 -30.70
C GLY A 178 32.42 -32.75 -31.79
N LYS A 179 31.71 -32.37 -32.86
CA LYS A 179 32.25 -31.51 -33.91
C LYS A 179 32.54 -30.12 -33.36
N VAL A 180 33.72 -29.59 -33.66
CA VAL A 180 34.15 -28.26 -33.23
C VAL A 180 34.30 -27.36 -34.45
N CYS A 181 33.63 -26.21 -34.42
CA CYS A 181 33.60 -25.22 -35.48
C CYS A 181 33.90 -23.83 -34.90
N GLU A 182 34.51 -22.94 -35.69
CA GLU A 182 34.51 -21.51 -35.35
C GLU A 182 33.06 -20.97 -35.46
N GLU A 183 32.64 -20.10 -34.55
CA GLU A 183 31.23 -19.72 -34.37
C GLU A 183 30.65 -19.02 -35.61
N TRP A 184 31.42 -18.15 -36.29
CA TRP A 184 30.96 -17.48 -37.50
C TRP A 184 30.94 -18.40 -38.71
N ALA A 185 31.89 -19.34 -38.81
CA ALA A 185 31.88 -20.41 -39.80
C ALA A 185 30.66 -21.33 -39.64
N TYR A 186 30.26 -21.61 -38.40
CA TYR A 186 29.03 -22.36 -38.13
C TYR A 186 27.78 -21.58 -38.52
N LEU A 187 27.69 -20.29 -38.14
CA LEU A 187 26.57 -19.43 -38.49
C LEU A 187 26.35 -19.30 -40.01
N ARG A 188 27.42 -19.29 -40.81
CA ARG A 188 27.35 -19.19 -42.27
C ARG A 188 27.16 -20.53 -43.00
N GLY A 189 27.21 -21.65 -42.29
CA GLY A 189 27.17 -22.99 -42.90
C GLY A 189 28.49 -23.43 -43.53
N ASP A 190 29.59 -22.69 -43.31
CA ASP A 190 30.92 -23.04 -43.83
C ASP A 190 31.54 -24.25 -43.11
N CYS A 191 30.92 -24.68 -42.00
CA CYS A 191 31.36 -25.81 -41.18
C CYS A 191 30.47 -27.04 -41.34
N GLU A 192 30.04 -27.37 -42.55
CA GLU A 192 29.31 -28.61 -42.90
C GLU A 192 30.24 -29.67 -43.53
N GLY A 193 31.27 -30.12 -42.79
CA GLY A 193 32.08 -31.30 -43.12
C GLY A 193 32.16 -32.29 -41.98
#